data_AF-A0A7V4IZW1-F1
#
_entry.id   AF-A0A7V4IZW1-F1
#
_cell.length_a   1.000
_cell.length_b   1.000
_cell.length_c   1.000
_cell.angle_alpha   90.00
_cell.angle_beta   90.00
_cell.angle_gamma   90.00
#
_symmetry.space_group_name_H-M   'P 1'
#
loop_
_entity.id
_entity.type
_entity.pdbx_description
1 polymer ?
#
loop_
_entity_poly.entity_id
_entity_poly.type
_entity_poly.pdbx_seq_one_letter_code
_entity_poly.pdbx_strand_id
1 'polypeptide(L)'
;MRKRKSFEEVVKEVERLKKEPWDSFRNRHGDWGRDLVLWCARKHTGLTLRDLGEKIGGLNYTGVSMAIKRFESMAKQNRSLRKIMKALDAKCEM
;
A
#
# COMPACT_ATOMS: atom_id res chain seq x y z
N MET A 1 8.51 7.79 -20.43
CA MET A 1 8.38 8.29 -19.04
C MET A 1 7.34 7.45 -18.32
N ARG A 2 7.71 6.69 -17.27
CA ARG A 2 6.73 6.01 -16.41
C ARG A 2 5.85 7.07 -15.73
N LYS A 3 4.53 7.04 -15.95
CA LYS A 3 3.60 7.93 -15.24
C LYS A 3 3.66 7.57 -13.74
N ARG A 4 4.01 8.54 -12.89
CA ARG A 4 3.91 8.36 -11.44
C ARG A 4 2.43 8.37 -11.08
N LYS A 5 1.94 7.32 -10.43
CA LYS A 5 0.59 7.29 -9.86
C LYS A 5 0.56 8.24 -8.66
N SER A 6 -0.56 8.89 -8.41
CA SER A 6 -0.81 9.59 -7.16
C SER A 6 -1.10 8.60 -6.03
N PHE A 7 -0.93 9.03 -4.78
CA PHE A 7 -1.27 8.21 -3.62
C PHE A 7 -2.76 7.85 -3.61
N GLU A 8 -3.59 8.80 -4.00
CA GLU A 8 -5.04 8.69 -4.04
C GLU A 8 -5.50 7.67 -5.09
N GLU A 9 -4.81 7.57 -6.24
CA GLU A 9 -5.06 6.51 -7.22
C GLU A 9 -4.70 5.11 -6.67
N VAL A 10 -3.59 5.00 -5.94
CA VAL A 10 -3.20 3.74 -5.29
C VAL A 10 -4.24 3.32 -4.27
N VAL A 11 -4.71 4.26 -3.43
CA VAL A 11 -5.79 4.02 -2.46
C VAL A 11 -7.04 3.49 -3.16
N LYS A 12 -7.51 4.17 -4.22
CA LYS A 12 -8.70 3.75 -4.98
C LYS A 12 -8.60 2.35 -5.57
N GLU A 13 -7.44 1.97 -6.09
CA GLU A 13 -7.26 0.60 -6.61
C GLU A 13 -7.28 -0.44 -5.47
N VAL A 14 -6.73 -0.13 -4.30
CA VAL A 14 -6.80 -1.03 -3.14
C VAL A 14 -8.21 -1.13 -2.59
N GLU A 15 -8.98 -0.04 -2.53
CA GLU A 15 -10.40 -0.07 -2.17
C GLU A 15 -11.19 -1.00 -3.10
N ARG A 16 -10.94 -0.92 -4.42
CA ARG A 16 -11.56 -1.82 -5.41
C ARG A 16 -11.19 -3.28 -5.19
N LEU A 17 -9.92 -3.56 -4.87
CA LEU A 17 -9.46 -4.93 -4.59
C LEU A 17 -10.07 -5.51 -3.31
N LYS A 18 -10.22 -4.67 -2.29
CA LYS A 18 -10.76 -5.08 -0.98
C LYS A 18 -12.29 -5.05 -0.93
N LYS A 19 -12.94 -4.29 -1.83
CA LYS A 19 -14.37 -3.97 -1.81
C LYS A 19 -14.82 -3.30 -0.50
N GLU A 20 -13.89 -2.62 0.17
CA GLU A 20 -14.11 -1.85 1.39
C GLU A 20 -13.53 -0.44 1.16
N PRO A 21 -14.13 0.62 1.70
CA PRO A 21 -13.57 1.96 1.59
C PRO A 21 -12.35 2.12 2.52
N TRP A 22 -11.40 2.96 2.12
CA TRP A 22 -10.12 3.20 2.78
C TRP A 22 -10.29 3.51 4.25
N ASP A 23 -11.24 4.39 4.58
CA ASP A 23 -11.50 4.81 5.95
C ASP A 23 -11.97 3.68 6.87
N SER A 24 -12.54 2.60 6.31
CA SER A 24 -12.98 1.43 7.10
C SER A 24 -11.84 0.49 7.50
N PHE A 25 -10.71 0.52 6.80
CA PHE A 25 -9.59 -0.40 7.08
C PHE A 25 -8.24 0.28 7.34
N ARG A 26 -8.08 1.57 7.03
CA ARG A 26 -6.83 2.32 7.26
C ARG A 26 -6.36 2.30 8.71
N ASN A 27 -7.31 2.22 9.66
CA ASN A 27 -7.03 2.20 11.10
C ASN A 27 -7.13 0.79 11.70
N ARG A 28 -7.46 -0.23 10.91
CA ARG A 28 -7.65 -1.59 11.41
C ARG A 28 -6.27 -2.24 11.68
N HIS A 29 -6.10 -2.77 12.88
CA HIS A 29 -4.84 -3.41 13.27
C HIS A 29 -4.64 -4.72 12.48
N GLY A 30 -3.47 -4.87 11.84
CA GLY A 30 -3.13 -6.06 11.04
C GLY A 30 -3.77 -6.11 9.65
N ASP A 31 -4.34 -5.00 9.16
CA ASP A 31 -4.98 -4.99 7.86
C ASP A 31 -3.98 -4.92 6.70
N TRP A 32 -4.08 -5.89 5.78
CA TRP A 32 -3.21 -6.00 4.62
C TRP A 32 -3.44 -4.89 3.58
N GLY A 33 -4.61 -4.26 3.55
CA GLY A 33 -4.96 -3.22 2.58
C GLY A 33 -4.16 -1.95 2.81
N ARG A 34 -4.02 -1.52 4.07
CA ARG A 34 -3.17 -0.37 4.42
C ARG A 34 -1.72 -0.63 4.04
N ASP A 35 -1.19 -1.79 4.42
CA ASP A 35 0.21 -2.10 4.19
C ASP A 35 0.49 -2.29 2.67
N LEU A 36 -0.49 -2.75 1.89
CA LEU A 36 -0.44 -2.81 0.41
C LEU A 36 -0.38 -1.41 -0.23
N VAL A 37 -1.19 -0.46 0.25
CA VAL A 37 -1.13 0.94 -0.21
C VAL A 37 0.26 1.52 0.05
N LEU A 38 0.79 1.34 1.26
CA LEU A 38 2.13 1.83 1.62
C LEU A 38 3.22 1.26 0.71
N TRP A 39 3.19 -0.05 0.45
CA TRP A 39 4.14 -0.72 -0.43
C TRP A 39 4.07 -0.20 -1.87
N CYS A 40 2.86 -0.10 -2.43
CA CYS A 40 2.65 0.35 -3.80
C CYS A 40 2.99 1.84 -3.97
N ALA A 41 2.53 2.67 -3.04
CA ALA A 41 2.80 4.10 -3.07
C ALA A 41 4.30 4.40 -2.97
N ARG A 42 5.04 3.66 -2.12
CA ARG A 42 6.49 3.78 -2.02
C ARG A 42 7.22 3.52 -3.34
N LYS A 43 6.69 2.63 -4.19
CA LYS A 43 7.28 2.28 -5.49
C LYS A 43 6.89 3.24 -6.61
N HIS A 44 5.63 3.68 -6.66
CA HIS A 44 5.05 4.30 -7.86
C HIS A 44 4.76 5.80 -7.76
N THR A 45 4.71 6.36 -6.54
CA THR A 45 4.34 7.78 -6.33
C THR A 45 5.55 8.71 -6.19
N GLY A 46 6.71 8.17 -5.82
CA GLY A 46 7.90 8.95 -5.48
C GLY A 46 7.88 9.57 -4.08
N LEU A 47 6.83 9.32 -3.29
CA LEU A 47 6.72 9.79 -1.91
C LEU A 47 7.76 9.12 -0.99
N THR A 48 8.20 9.88 0.00
CA THR A 48 9.07 9.36 1.06
C THR A 48 8.26 8.59 2.09
N LEU A 49 8.93 7.78 2.91
CA LEU A 49 8.27 7.07 4.02
C LEU A 49 7.60 8.04 5.00
N ARG A 50 8.16 9.24 5.15
CA ARG A 50 7.59 10.30 5.99
C ARG A 50 6.28 10.82 5.40
N ASP A 51 6.28 11.19 4.12
CA ASP A 51 5.08 11.71 3.44
C ASP A 51 3.94 10.67 3.44
N LEU A 52 4.30 9.39 3.24
CA LEU A 52 3.35 8.29 3.33
C LEU A 52 2.76 8.16 4.74
N GLY A 53 3.62 8.29 5.76
CA GLY A 53 3.23 8.27 7.16
C GLY A 53 2.24 9.39 7.51
N GLU A 54 2.52 10.60 7.04
CA GLU A 54 1.63 11.76 7.19
C GLU A 54 0.28 11.52 6.51
N LYS A 55 0.27 11.00 5.26
CA LYS A 55 -0.95 10.71 4.51
C LYS A 55 -1.86 9.64 5.14
N ILE A 56 -1.30 8.69 5.89
CA ILE A 56 -2.10 7.61 6.52
C ILE A 56 -2.55 7.92 7.95
N GLY A 57 -2.31 9.14 8.45
CA GLY A 57 -2.73 9.54 9.80
C GLY A 57 -1.57 9.78 10.78
N GLY A 58 -0.40 10.22 10.30
CA GLY A 58 0.71 10.64 11.16
C GLY A 58 1.59 9.49 11.68
N LEU A 59 1.68 8.38 10.94
CA LEU A 59 2.59 7.29 11.31
C LEU A 59 4.04 7.75 11.08
N ASN A 60 4.93 7.46 12.04
CA ASN A 60 6.34 7.76 11.86
C ASN A 60 6.97 6.90 10.74
N TYR A 61 8.08 7.38 10.16
CA TYR A 61 8.74 6.70 9.03
C TYR A 61 9.18 5.27 9.38
N THR A 62 9.55 5.00 10.64
CA THR A 62 9.92 3.68 11.14
C THR A 62 8.72 2.73 11.16
N GLY A 63 7.56 3.20 11.61
CA GLY A 63 6.30 2.46 11.58
C GLY A 63 5.89 2.12 10.15
N VAL A 64 6.01 3.07 9.22
CA VAL A 64 5.77 2.83 7.79
C VAL A 64 6.73 1.78 7.23
N SER A 65 8.03 1.90 7.51
CA SER A 65 9.03 0.92 7.06
C SER A 65 8.74 -0.48 7.61
N MET A 66 8.37 -0.59 8.89
CA MET A 66 8.05 -1.85 9.54
C MET A 66 6.78 -2.48 8.97
N ALA A 67 5.74 -1.68 8.70
CA ALA A 67 4.51 -2.13 8.05
C ALA A 67 4.80 -2.75 6.67
N ILE A 68 5.59 -2.06 5.84
CA ILE A 68 5.98 -2.56 4.52
C ILE A 68 6.77 -3.87 4.65
N LYS A 69 7.80 -3.93 5.50
CA LYS A 69 8.61 -5.14 5.69
C LYS A 69 7.78 -6.33 6.17
N ARG A 70 6.87 -6.10 7.12
CA ARG A 70 5.97 -7.12 7.64
C ARG A 70 5.03 -7.63 6.56
N PHE A 71 4.49 -6.74 5.74
CA PHE A 71 3.61 -7.09 4.63
C PHE A 71 4.34 -7.90 3.56
N GLU A 72 5.57 -7.52 3.18
CA GLU A 72 6.39 -8.31 2.26
C GLU A 72 6.67 -9.72 2.81
N SER A 73 6.97 -9.84 4.11
CA SER A 73 7.15 -11.14 4.76
C SER A 73 5.86 -11.98 4.73
N MET A 74 4.72 -11.37 5.04
CA MET A 74 3.41 -12.05 5.00
C MET A 74 3.05 -12.51 3.58
N ALA A 75 3.33 -11.68 2.57
CA ALA A 75 3.08 -12.03 1.18
C ALA A 75 4.00 -13.14 0.65
N LYS A 76 5.19 -13.33 1.21
CA LYS A 76 6.03 -14.49 0.88
C LYS A 76 5.35 -15.80 1.25
N GLN A 77 4.66 -15.83 2.39
CA GLN A 77 3.97 -17.02 2.91
C GLN A 77 2.56 -17.17 2.32
N ASN A 78 1.88 -16.07 2.00
CA ASN A 78 0.51 -16.08 1.50
C ASN A 78 0.43 -15.86 -0.02
N ARG A 79 0.12 -16.93 -0.76
CA ARG A 79 0.02 -16.91 -2.24
C ARG A 79 -1.03 -15.92 -2.74
N SER A 80 -2.13 -15.71 -2.00
CA SER A 80 -3.20 -14.77 -2.39
C SER A 80 -2.72 -13.33 -2.28
N LEU A 81 -2.06 -12.95 -1.18
CA LEU A 81 -1.48 -11.62 -1.03
C LEU A 81 -0.42 -11.35 -2.10
N ARG A 82 0.43 -12.33 -2.42
CA ARG A 82 1.42 -12.20 -3.50
C ARG A 82 0.79 -11.95 -4.86
N LYS A 83 -0.33 -12.62 -5.16
CA LYS A 83 -1.10 -12.38 -6.41
C LYS A 83 -1.65 -10.96 -6.44
N ILE A 84 -2.23 -10.49 -5.35
CA ILE A 84 -2.77 -9.13 -5.22
C ILE A 84 -1.67 -8.08 -5.40
N MET A 85 -0.51 -8.28 -4.75
CA MET A 85 0.65 -7.40 -4.92
C MET A 85 1.07 -7.29 -6.38
N LYS A 86 1.25 -8.43 -7.06
CA LYS A 86 1.63 -8.45 -8.48
C LYS A 86 0.57 -7.79 -9.37
N ALA A 87 -0.71 -8.03 -9.10
CA ALA A 87 -1.80 -7.44 -9.86
C ALA A 87 -1.83 -5.92 -9.71
N LEU A 88 -1.63 -5.41 -8.50
CA LEU A 88 -1.57 -3.97 -8.24
C LEU A 88 -0.30 -3.33 -8.85
N ASP A 89 0.84 -4.02 -8.75
CA ASP A 89 2.11 -3.57 -9.35
C ASP A 89 1.96 -3.42 -10.87
N ALA A 90 1.43 -4.44 -11.55
CA ALA A 90 1.18 -4.40 -12.99
C ALA A 90 0.20 -3.27 -13.39
N LYS A 91 -0.84 -3.01 -12.59
CA LYS A 91 -1.79 -1.91 -12.80
C LYS A 91 -1.19 -0.52 -12.57
N CYS A 92 -0.12 -0.43 -11.80
CA CYS A 92 0.57 0.84 -11.53
C CYS A 92 1.73 1.09 -12.51
N GLU A 93 2.28 0.04 -13.12
CA GLU A 93 3.28 0.15 -14.20
C GLU A 93 2.66 0.51 -15.58
N MET A 94 1.37 0.23 -15.78
CA MET A 94 0.57 0.65 -16.95
C MET A 94 0.05 2.08 -16.80
#